data_AF-A0A497SBA3-F1
#
_entry.id   AF-A0A497SBA3-F1
#
_cell.length_a   1.000
_cell.length_b   1.000
_cell.length_c   1.000
_cell.angle_alpha   90.00
_cell.angle_beta   90.00
_cell.angle_gamma   90.00
#
_symmetry.space_group_name_H-M   'P 1'
#
loop_
_entity.id
_entity.type
_entity.pdbx_description
1 polymer ?
#
loop_
_entity_poly.entity_id
_entity_poly.type
_entity_poly.pdbx_seq_one_letter_code
_entity_poly.pdbx_strand_id
1 'polypeptide(L)'
;MKSRGKVAVLGPEGTFTEIAARRFFRDAKFEYCDTVSEVFDAVDKGTEFGVVAIENSLEGSVNTTMDCLMEYDLKIYKEIVLDIVLCLLALPETKKSEIRTIISHPHALAQC
;
A
#
# COMPACT_ATOMS: atom_id res chain seq x y z
N MET A 1 8.32 -5.98 14.08
CA MET A 1 9.74 -5.62 14.03
C MET A 1 9.88 -4.13 14.33
N LYS A 2 11.00 -3.68 14.89
CA LYS A 2 11.35 -2.25 14.92
C LYS A 2 12.24 -1.97 13.72
N SER A 3 11.90 -0.97 12.90
CA SER A 3 12.85 -0.45 11.91
C SER A 3 13.84 0.46 12.63
N ARG A 4 15.10 0.48 12.17
CA ARG A 4 16.13 1.42 12.64
C ARG A 4 16.16 2.70 11.79
N GLY A 5 15.52 2.67 10.62
CA GLY A 5 15.36 3.76 9.67
C GLY A 5 13.92 3.90 9.17
N LYS A 6 13.76 4.61 8.06
CA LYS A 6 12.48 4.81 7.39
C LYS A 6 12.05 3.55 6.64
N VAL A 7 10.74 3.43 6.41
CA VAL A 7 10.13 2.41 5.54
C VAL A 7 9.39 3.12 4.42
N ALA A 8 9.75 2.85 3.17
CA ALA A 8 9.06 3.38 2.00
C ALA A 8 7.77 2.60 1.73
N VAL A 9 6.70 3.32 1.43
CA VAL A 9 5.37 2.75 1.15
C VAL A 9 4.69 3.53 0.03
N LEU A 10 3.86 2.85 -0.77
CA LEU A 10 3.00 3.54 -1.74
C LEU A 10 1.96 4.38 -0.98
N GLY A 11 2.01 5.69 -1.20
CA GLY A 11 1.18 6.68 -0.55
C GLY A 11 -0.16 6.93 -1.26
N PRO A 12 -0.93 7.91 -0.77
CA PRO A 12 -0.65 8.75 0.40
C PRO A 12 -0.87 8.01 1.73
N GLU A 13 -0.91 8.74 2.85
CA GLU A 13 -1.30 8.17 4.14
C GLU A 13 -2.72 7.52 4.07
N GLY A 14 -2.88 6.37 4.71
CA GLY A 14 -4.10 5.58 4.78
C GLY A 14 -4.23 4.46 3.75
N THR A 15 -3.21 4.21 2.92
CA THR A 15 -3.25 3.11 1.94
C THR A 15 -3.16 1.72 2.60
N PHE A 16 -3.61 0.70 1.88
CA PHE A 16 -3.45 -0.69 2.32
C PHE A 16 -1.97 -1.11 2.46
N THR A 17 -1.08 -0.56 1.64
CA THR A 17 0.38 -0.76 1.75
C THR A 17 0.92 -0.22 3.07
N GLU A 18 0.49 0.98 3.49
CA GLU A 18 0.85 1.52 4.79
C GLU A 18 0.28 0.68 5.94
N ILE A 19 -0.98 0.26 5.84
CA ILE A 19 -1.62 -0.61 6.85
C ILE A 19 -0.83 -1.93 6.98
N ALA A 20 -0.45 -2.55 5.86
CA ALA A 20 0.40 -3.74 5.84
C ALA A 20 1.76 -3.46 6.51
N ALA A 21 2.40 -2.34 6.16
CA ALA A 21 3.67 -1.94 6.73
C ALA A 21 3.57 -1.74 8.25
N ARG A 22 2.52 -1.10 8.77
CA ARG A 22 2.28 -0.90 10.22
C ARG A 22 2.05 -2.21 10.97
N ARG A 23 1.41 -3.21 10.35
CA ARG A 23 1.24 -4.55 10.97
C ARG A 23 2.60 -5.20 11.24
N PHE A 24 3.58 -4.95 10.38
CA PHE A 24 4.91 -5.53 10.52
C PHE A 24 5.88 -4.63 11.31
N PHE A 25 5.85 -3.31 11.09
CA PHE A 25 6.70 -2.32 11.73
C PHE A 25 5.88 -1.43 12.68
N ARG A 26 5.92 -1.74 13.99
CA ARG A 26 5.06 -1.08 14.99
C ARG A 26 5.33 0.41 15.19
N ASP A 27 6.59 0.85 15.00
CA ASP A 27 7.05 2.21 15.29
C ASP A 27 7.80 2.84 14.10
N ALA A 28 7.54 2.39 12.87
CA ALA A 28 8.25 2.89 11.68
C ALA A 28 7.88 4.34 11.36
N LYS A 29 8.85 5.09 10.85
CA LYS A 29 8.62 6.34 10.13
C LYS A 29 8.44 6.01 8.65
N PHE A 30 7.32 6.43 8.08
CA PHE A 30 7.03 6.16 6.67
C PHE A 30 7.56 7.25 5.75
N GLU A 31 8.12 6.81 4.63
CA GLU A 31 8.37 7.63 3.46
C GLU A 31 7.29 7.28 2.43
N TYR A 32 6.41 8.24 2.14
CA TYR A 32 5.32 8.03 1.18
C TYR A 32 5.84 8.33 -0.23
N CYS A 33 5.68 7.35 -1.11
CA CYS A 33 6.05 7.42 -2.52
C CYS A 33 4.78 7.49 -3.37
N ASP A 34 4.84 8.17 -4.51
CA ASP A 34 3.69 8.32 -5.41
C ASP A 34 3.54 7.12 -6.34
N THR A 35 4.61 6.36 -6.56
CA THR A 35 4.62 5.16 -7.41
C THR A 35 5.30 3.97 -6.74
N VAL A 36 5.02 2.76 -7.23
CA VAL A 36 5.72 1.55 -6.80
C VAL A 36 7.22 1.65 -7.11
N SER A 37 7.60 2.12 -8.29
CA SER A 37 9.01 2.28 -8.67
C SER A 37 9.76 3.24 -7.73
N GLU A 38 9.11 4.31 -7.27
CA GLU A 38 9.69 5.21 -6.25
C GLU A 38 9.96 4.51 -4.91
N VAL A 39 9.16 3.51 -4.52
CA VAL A 39 9.44 2.70 -3.33
C VAL A 39 10.72 1.88 -3.52
N PHE A 40 10.91 1.29 -4.70
CA PHE A 40 12.14 0.55 -5.03
C PHE A 40 13.36 1.48 -5.06
N ASP A 41 13.24 2.63 -5.73
CA ASP A 41 14.24 3.70 -5.75
C ASP A 41 14.66 4.15 -4.35
N ALA A 42 13.68 4.33 -3.45
CA ALA A 42 13.95 4.76 -2.09
C ALA A 42 14.81 3.72 -1.34
N VAL A 43 14.53 2.43 -1.52
CA VAL A 43 15.30 1.34 -0.90
C VAL A 43 16.69 1.24 -1.50
N ASP A 44 16.81 1.32 -2.84
CA ASP A 44 18.09 1.31 -3.55
C ASP A 44 19.00 2.47 -3.09
N LYS A 45 18.41 3.64 -2.81
CA LYS A 45 19.10 4.84 -2.29
C LYS A 45 19.36 4.81 -0.77
N GLY A 46 19.00 3.73 -0.08
CA GLY A 46 19.36 3.50 1.32
C GLY A 46 18.22 3.60 2.35
N THR A 47 16.95 3.67 1.91
CA THR A 47 15.81 3.43 2.81
C THR A 47 15.84 1.98 3.28
N GLU A 48 15.60 1.74 4.57
CA GLU A 48 15.87 0.42 5.18
C GLU A 48 14.98 -0.69 4.60
N PHE A 49 13.71 -0.38 4.37
CA PHE A 49 12.75 -1.32 3.79
C PHE A 49 11.75 -0.60 2.89
N GLY A 50 11.23 -1.32 1.89
CA GLY A 50 10.08 -0.92 1.09
C GLY A 50 8.96 -1.95 1.27
N VAL A 51 7.70 -1.48 1.31
CA VAL A 51 6.53 -2.37 1.34
C VAL A 51 5.67 -2.06 0.13
N VAL A 52 5.48 -3.08 -0.71
CA VAL A 52 4.72 -3.03 -1.97
C VAL A 52 3.76 -4.21 -2.04
N ALA A 53 2.64 -4.05 -2.76
CA ALA A 53 1.72 -5.14 -3.04
C ALA A 53 2.26 -5.95 -4.23
N ILE A 54 2.43 -7.26 -4.08
CA ILE A 54 2.87 -8.15 -5.16
C ILE A 54 1.72 -8.89 -5.84
N GLU A 55 0.61 -9.11 -5.13
CA GLU A 55 -0.54 -9.85 -5.61
C GLU A 55 -1.83 -9.37 -4.94
N ASN A 56 -2.93 -9.38 -5.71
CA ASN A 56 -4.30 -9.23 -5.23
C ASN A 56 -5.08 -10.50 -5.58
N SER A 57 -5.81 -11.08 -4.62
CA SER A 57 -6.57 -12.32 -4.84
C SER A 57 -7.66 -12.25 -5.91
N LEU A 58 -8.11 -11.05 -6.30
CA LEU A 58 -9.14 -10.83 -7.31
C LEU A 58 -8.56 -10.50 -8.69
N GLU A 59 -7.43 -9.80 -8.73
CA GLU A 59 -6.84 -9.26 -9.98
C GLU A 59 -5.53 -9.94 -10.38
N GLY A 60 -4.97 -10.79 -9.50
CA GLY A 60 -3.71 -11.47 -9.70
C GLY A 60 -2.49 -10.62 -9.33
N SER A 61 -1.35 -10.92 -9.95
CA SER A 61 -0.08 -10.25 -9.66
C SER A 61 -0.10 -8.76 -10.03
N VAL A 62 0.61 -7.95 -9.24
CA VAL A 62 0.81 -6.52 -9.50
C VAL A 62 2.01 -6.35 -10.43
N ASN A 63 1.74 -6.17 -11.72
CA ASN A 63 2.78 -6.15 -12.77
C ASN A 63 3.92 -5.15 -12.48
N THR A 64 3.61 -3.92 -12.06
CA THR A 64 4.66 -2.92 -11.75
C THR A 64 5.62 -3.38 -10.67
N THR A 65 5.13 -4.12 -9.67
CA THR A 65 6.01 -4.70 -8.65
C THR A 65 6.87 -5.82 -9.21
N MET A 66 6.32 -6.66 -10.11
CA MET A 66 7.07 -7.71 -10.78
C MET A 66 8.16 -7.12 -11.69
N ASP A 67 7.84 -6.06 -12.43
CA ASP A 67 8.79 -5.34 -13.29
C ASP A 67 9.93 -4.75 -12.46
N CYS A 68 9.64 -4.06 -11.36
CA CYS A 68 10.69 -3.54 -10.48
C CYS A 68 11.52 -4.63 -9.79
N LEU A 69 10.94 -5.79 -9.47
CA LEU A 69 11.71 -6.94 -8.94
C LEU A 69 12.68 -7.52 -9.99
N MET A 70 12.42 -7.32 -11.29
CA MET A 70 13.33 -7.72 -12.36
C MET A 70 14.42 -6.68 -12.64
N GLU A 71 14.15 -5.40 -12.38
CA GLU A 71 15.07 -4.29 -12.69
C GLU A 71 16.06 -3.96 -11.56
N TYR A 72 15.67 -4.13 -10.29
CA TYR A 72 16.47 -3.74 -9.13
C TYR A 72 17.12 -4.95 -8.45
N ASP A 73 18.38 -4.81 -7.99
CA ASP A 73 19.09 -5.84 -7.20
C ASP A 73 18.68 -5.78 -5.71
N LEU A 74 17.38 -5.90 -5.45
CA LEU A 74 16.80 -5.91 -4.12
C LEU A 74 16.30 -7.31 -3.75
N LYS A 75 16.23 -7.59 -2.44
CA LYS A 75 15.84 -8.91 -1.92
C LYS A 75 14.51 -8.84 -1.17
N ILE A 76 13.62 -9.80 -1.44
CA ILE A 76 12.41 -9.99 -0.65
C ILE A 76 12.80 -10.53 0.71
N TYR A 77 12.52 -9.76 1.75
CA TYR A 77 12.81 -10.14 3.13
C TYR A 77 11.65 -10.92 3.77
N LYS A 78 10.41 -10.56 3.46
CA LYS A 78 9.21 -11.12 4.08
C LYS A 78 7.94 -10.82 3.28
N GLU A 79 6.95 -11.69 3.39
CA GLU A 79 5.58 -11.49 2.89
C GLU A 79 4.58 -11.12 4.00
N ILE A 80 3.53 -10.41 3.61
CA ILE A 80 2.41 -10.02 4.48
C ILE A 80 1.11 -10.28 3.72
N VAL A 81 0.24 -11.12 4.29
CA VAL A 81 -1.13 -11.28 3.80
C VAL A 81 -2.03 -10.30 4.55
N LEU A 82 -2.74 -9.47 3.81
CA LEU A 82 -3.65 -8.44 4.34
C LEU A 82 -5.05 -8.65 3.77
N ASP A 83 -6.01 -8.95 4.64
CA ASP A 83 -7.42 -8.95 4.26
C ASP A 83 -7.88 -7.53 3.95
N ILE A 84 -8.38 -7.33 2.73
CA ILE A 84 -8.89 -6.05 2.25
C ILE A 84 -10.36 -5.93 2.66
N VAL A 85 -10.66 -4.92 3.47
CA VAL A 85 -12.02 -4.57 3.87
C VAL A 85 -12.29 -3.15 3.41
N LEU A 86 -13.21 -3.01 2.45
CA LEU A 86 -13.65 -1.71 1.95
C LEU A 86 -14.82 -1.21 2.81
N CYS A 87 -14.75 0.04 3.23
CA CYS A 87 -15.75 0.69 4.05
C CYS A 87 -16.38 1.87 3.28
N LEU A 88 -17.71 1.96 3.28
CA LEU A 88 -18.41 3.17 2.84
C LEU A 88 -18.29 4.23 3.95
N LEU A 89 -17.62 5.33 3.65
CA LEU A 89 -17.42 6.45 4.58
C LEU A 89 -18.25 7.66 4.15
N ALA A 90 -18.77 8.39 5.13
CA ALA A 90 -19.50 9.65 4.94
C ALA A 90 -19.16 10.61 6.09
N LEU A 91 -19.48 11.90 5.93
CA LEU A 91 -19.34 12.87 7.01
C LEU A 91 -20.28 12.52 8.18
N PRO A 92 -19.94 12.92 9.42
CA PRO A 92 -20.82 12.74 10.57
C PRO A 92 -22.25 13.21 10.27
N GLU A 93 -23.24 12.50 10.81
CA GLU A 93 -24.68 12.77 10.64
C GLU A 93 -25.26 12.60 9.22
N THR A 94 -24.46 12.20 8.21
CA THR A 94 -24.96 11.94 6.86
C THR A 94 -25.92 10.76 6.86
N LYS A 95 -27.13 10.93 6.34
CA LYS A 95 -28.10 9.82 6.21
C LYS A 95 -27.84 9.06 4.92
N LYS A 96 -27.99 7.73 4.96
CA LYS A 96 -27.85 6.88 3.76
C LYS A 96 -28.73 7.33 2.58
N SER A 97 -29.93 7.85 2.86
CA SER A 97 -30.86 8.37 1.86
C SER A 97 -30.38 9.64 1.13
N GLU A 98 -29.37 10.33 1.65
CA GLU A 98 -28.83 11.57 1.09
C GLU A 98 -27.65 11.31 0.14
N ILE A 99 -27.10 10.08 0.13
CA ILE A 99 -25.96 9.70 -0.70
C ILE A 99 -26.39 9.58 -2.17
N ARG A 100 -25.76 10.38 -3.05
CA ARG A 100 -26.02 10.37 -4.51
C ARG A 100 -24.82 9.96 -5.34
N THR A 101 -23.62 10.14 -4.81
CA THR A 101 -22.36 9.90 -5.52
C THR A 101 -21.39 9.20 -4.57
N ILE A 102 -20.74 8.14 -5.07
CA ILE A 102 -19.65 7.44 -4.40
C ILE A 102 -18.39 7.67 -5.23
N ILE A 103 -17.31 8.06 -4.57
CA ILE A 103 -16.01 8.31 -5.21
C ILE A 103 -15.00 7.38 -4.54
N SER A 104 -14.27 6.62 -5.35
CA SER A 104 -13.17 5.77 -4.88
C SER A 104 -12.22 5.47 -6.05
N HIS A 105 -11.14 4.75 -5.76
CA HIS A 105 -10.24 4.24 -6.78
C HIS A 105 -10.97 3.22 -7.69
N PRO A 106 -10.70 3.17 -9.02
CA PRO A 106 -11.34 2.21 -9.92
C PRO A 106 -11.33 0.76 -9.44
N HIS A 107 -10.19 0.26 -8.93
CA HIS A 107 -10.10 -1.08 -8.34
C HIS A 107 -11.06 -1.28 -7.16
N ALA A 108 -11.21 -0.29 -6.27
CA ALA A 108 -12.13 -0.40 -5.14
C ALA A 108 -13.59 -0.35 -5.59
N LEU A 109 -13.93 0.42 -6.62
CA LEU A 109 -15.27 0.47 -7.19
C LEU A 109 -15.66 -0.83 -7.89
N ALA A 110 -14.69 -1.55 -8.48
CA ALA A 110 -14.93 -2.83 -9.14
C ALA A 110 -15.19 -3.99 -8.16
N GLN A 111 -14.95 -3.79 -6.87
CA GLN A 111 -14.99 -4.83 -5.82
C GLN A 111 -16.11 -4.62 -4.78
N CYS A 112 -16.95 -3.59 -4.95
CA CYS A 112 -18.08 -3.26 -4.07
C CYS A 112 -19.42 -3.45 -4.79
#